data_AF-A0A2A9ET66-F1
#
_entry.id   AF-A0A2A9ET66-F1
#
_cell.length_a   1.000
_cell.length_b   1.000
_cell.length_c   1.000
_cell.angle_alpha   90.00
_cell.angle_beta   90.00
_cell.angle_gamma   90.00
#
_symmetry.space_group_name_H-M   'P 1'
#
loop_
_entity.id
_entity.type
_entity.pdbx_description
1 polymer ?
#
loop_
_entity_poly.entity_id
_entity_poly.type
_entity_poly.pdbx_seq_one_letter_code
_entity_poly.pdbx_strand_id
1 'polypeptide(L)'
;MSYVQALVPAEHASNHVLVLPGGIEPDTVKTLAEAWFGDVRWLREPAAAVTTRPMTGARFRGIVAAEPAGPAAPGVLGVGAEHGLAGPFPVTADASPLAGLTGPAVSYALGRVDGNLDQRGGRPATPDDRDGISRAFATGLPDGEELRLVQWGVAVARHLAGALLADGRQLLRPDPASPVDLSLYSPHPVATGDLLALLRAQVATADVDPAGPAGQRLVARTPYDGSVVVTTERVDRVPRALAAVDWREYGPHVVRVVWQPQDPYELQVEQPSGLHAIARARMRAMVARLVLALHVSVGGMIVDDDAFVATTADVERRTVEQQGVGRAWI
;
A
#
# COMPACT_ATOMS: atom_id res chain seq x y z
N MET A 1 -2.11 22.12 -22.84
CA MET A 1 -1.30 21.58 -21.72
C MET A 1 -1.54 20.09 -21.67
N SER A 2 -0.49 19.30 -21.53
CA SER A 2 -0.66 17.86 -21.28
C SER A 2 -1.34 17.70 -19.92
N TYR A 3 -2.31 16.78 -19.79
CA TYR A 3 -3.06 16.59 -18.55
C TYR A 3 -2.11 16.40 -17.33
N VAL A 4 -0.99 15.68 -17.49
CA VAL A 4 0.01 15.50 -16.43
C VAL A 4 0.56 16.81 -15.85
N GLN A 5 0.62 17.90 -16.62
CA GLN A 5 1.09 19.20 -16.16
C GLN A 5 0.13 19.88 -15.18
N ALA A 6 -1.12 19.39 -15.09
CA ALA A 6 -2.05 19.80 -14.04
C ALA A 6 -1.78 19.08 -12.71
N LEU A 7 -1.04 17.97 -12.73
CA LEU A 7 -0.71 17.17 -11.55
C LEU A 7 0.70 17.41 -11.03
N VAL A 8 1.65 17.77 -11.90
CA VAL A 8 3.07 17.87 -11.55
C VAL A 8 3.74 18.96 -12.41
N PRO A 9 4.81 19.63 -11.92
CA PRO A 9 5.57 20.58 -12.72
C PRO A 9 6.09 19.99 -14.05
N ALA A 10 6.27 20.86 -15.04
CA ALA A 10 6.60 20.45 -16.40
C ALA A 10 7.92 19.68 -16.51
N GLU A 11 8.92 20.00 -15.68
CA GLU A 11 10.19 19.26 -15.62
C GLU A 11 10.04 17.80 -15.18
N HIS A 12 8.93 17.46 -14.53
CA HIS A 12 8.65 16.12 -14.02
C HIS A 12 7.56 15.39 -14.82
N ALA A 13 7.07 15.99 -15.91
CA ALA A 13 5.95 15.46 -16.68
C ALA A 13 6.24 14.10 -17.37
N SER A 14 7.51 13.69 -17.45
CA SER A 14 7.94 12.40 -18.00
C SER A 14 8.22 11.32 -16.94
N ASN A 15 8.18 11.68 -15.66
CA ASN A 15 8.34 10.74 -14.54
C ASN A 15 7.05 9.96 -14.28
N HIS A 16 7.12 8.89 -13.50
CA HIS A 16 5.89 8.36 -12.90
C HIS A 16 5.37 9.36 -11.86
N VAL A 17 4.05 9.54 -11.77
CA VAL A 17 3.47 10.51 -10.84
C VAL A 17 2.55 9.78 -9.87
N LEU A 18 2.96 9.69 -8.60
CA LEU A 18 2.13 9.20 -7.52
C LEU A 18 1.24 10.35 -7.04
N VAL A 19 -0.08 10.19 -7.08
CA VAL A 19 -1.05 11.19 -6.63
C VAL A 19 -1.78 10.63 -5.41
N LEU A 20 -1.75 11.36 -4.30
CA LEU A 20 -2.33 10.96 -3.02
C LEU A 20 -3.38 11.98 -2.58
N PRO A 21 -4.38 11.56 -1.78
CA PRO A 21 -5.28 12.51 -1.11
C PRO A 21 -4.51 13.57 -0.32
N GLY A 22 -5.08 14.77 -0.21
CA GLY A 22 -4.50 15.84 0.61
C GLY A 22 -4.45 15.48 2.09
N GLY A 23 -3.54 16.11 2.83
CA GLY A 23 -3.34 15.87 4.26
C GLY A 23 -2.40 14.71 4.59
N ILE A 24 -1.85 14.03 3.58
CA ILE A 24 -0.77 13.06 3.78
C ILE A 24 0.55 13.82 3.97
N GLU A 25 1.12 13.69 5.16
CA GLU A 25 2.41 14.28 5.50
C GLU A 25 3.57 13.60 4.74
N PRO A 26 4.63 14.34 4.36
CA PRO A 26 5.79 13.77 3.67
C PRO A 26 6.47 12.63 4.44
N ASP A 27 6.47 12.70 5.77
CA ASP A 27 7.06 11.66 6.63
C ASP A 27 6.28 10.33 6.56
N THR A 28 4.98 10.37 6.27
CA THR A 28 4.19 9.16 6.00
C THR A 28 4.68 8.47 4.73
N VAL A 29 4.93 9.24 3.67
CA VAL A 29 5.47 8.71 2.41
C VAL A 29 6.89 8.15 2.60
N LYS A 30 7.73 8.84 3.40
CA LYS A 30 9.05 8.33 3.79
C LYS A 30 8.96 7.00 4.54
N THR A 31 8.07 6.89 5.53
CA THR A 31 7.85 5.65 6.30
C THR A 31 7.44 4.50 5.39
N LEU A 32 6.55 4.76 4.41
CA LEU A 32 6.14 3.76 3.42
C LEU A 32 7.30 3.39 2.47
N ALA A 33 8.19 4.32 2.13
CA ALA A 33 9.39 4.01 1.35
C ALA A 33 10.37 3.12 2.16
N GLU A 34 10.57 3.40 3.45
CA GLU A 34 11.43 2.61 4.34
C GLU A 34 10.97 1.15 4.47
N ALA A 35 9.67 0.89 4.31
CA ALA A 35 9.13 -0.47 4.29
C ALA A 35 9.63 -1.32 3.10
N TRP A 36 10.10 -0.70 2.01
CA TRP A 36 10.51 -1.39 0.77
C TRP A 36 11.99 -1.20 0.41
N PHE A 37 12.57 -0.04 0.72
CA PHE A 37 13.91 0.37 0.30
C PHE A 37 14.88 0.45 1.46
N GLY A 38 16.14 0.07 1.23
CA GLY A 38 17.14 -0.01 2.29
C GLY A 38 17.90 1.27 2.59
N ASP A 39 17.98 2.20 1.63
CA ASP A 39 18.57 3.53 1.80
C ASP A 39 17.49 4.54 1.46
N VAL A 40 16.87 5.11 2.50
CA VAL A 40 15.81 6.11 2.35
C VAL A 40 16.19 7.34 3.16
N ARG A 41 16.35 8.47 2.48
CA ARG A 41 16.74 9.73 3.13
C ARG A 41 16.32 10.93 2.31
N TRP A 42 16.03 12.03 3.01
CA TRP A 42 15.84 13.31 2.35
C TRP A 42 17.20 13.81 1.81
N LEU A 43 17.31 13.92 0.48
CA LEU A 43 18.41 14.62 -0.17
C LEU A 43 18.17 16.14 -0.11
N ARG A 44 16.90 16.52 -0.12
CA ARG A 44 16.40 17.86 0.19
C ARG A 44 15.10 17.72 0.98
N GLU A 45 15.01 18.31 2.16
CA GLU A 45 13.77 18.26 2.94
C GLU A 45 12.68 19.14 2.30
N PRO A 46 11.40 18.72 2.36
CA PRO A 46 10.29 19.55 1.96
C PRO A 46 10.10 20.67 2.99
N ALA A 47 9.97 21.91 2.54
CA ALA A 47 9.74 23.04 3.42
C ALA A 47 8.26 23.42 3.42
N ALA A 48 7.64 23.40 4.59
CA ALA A 48 6.33 24.01 4.78
C ALA A 48 6.39 25.50 4.42
N ALA A 49 5.32 25.98 3.82
CA ALA A 49 5.16 27.39 3.54
C ALA A 49 4.97 28.16 4.85
N VAL A 50 6.05 28.65 5.45
CA VAL A 50 5.97 29.49 6.66
C VAL A 50 6.05 30.96 6.23
N THR A 51 4.94 31.69 6.39
CA THR A 51 4.94 33.16 6.29
C THR A 51 4.31 33.77 7.53
N THR A 52 5.12 34.01 8.55
CA THR A 52 4.77 34.99 9.59
C THR A 52 5.74 36.15 9.50
N ARG A 53 5.31 37.26 8.89
CA ARG A 53 6.03 38.53 8.97
C ARG A 53 5.28 39.44 9.96
N PRO A 54 5.89 39.86 11.08
CA PRO A 54 5.24 40.83 11.96
C PRO A 54 5.08 42.15 11.21
N MET A 55 3.85 42.67 11.12
CA MET A 55 3.60 43.97 10.51
C MET A 55 4.18 45.07 11.40
N THR A 56 5.23 45.75 10.93
CA THR A 56 5.78 46.93 11.61
C THR A 56 4.99 48.18 11.28
N GLY A 57 4.36 48.77 12.30
CA GLY A 57 3.73 50.09 12.25
C GLY A 57 2.83 50.35 13.45
N ALA A 58 2.81 51.59 13.96
CA ALA A 58 2.03 51.99 15.14
C ALA A 58 0.51 51.72 15.04
N ARG A 59 0.03 51.42 13.83
CA ARG A 59 -1.37 51.20 13.47
C ARG A 59 -1.80 49.73 13.49
N PHE A 60 -0.83 48.80 13.62
CA PHE A 60 -1.05 47.36 13.49
C PHE A 60 -0.56 46.56 14.71
N ARG A 61 -0.51 47.18 15.90
CA ARG A 61 -0.19 46.48 17.15
C ARG A 61 -1.21 45.35 17.39
N GLY A 62 -0.77 44.10 17.22
CA GLY A 62 -1.54 42.90 17.57
C GLY A 62 -2.30 42.24 16.42
N ILE A 63 -2.22 42.76 15.19
CA ILE A 63 -2.86 42.13 14.02
C ILE A 63 -1.79 41.38 13.21
N VAL A 64 -1.89 40.05 13.23
CA VAL A 64 -1.17 39.19 12.28
C VAL A 64 -2.04 39.07 11.05
N ALA A 65 -1.67 39.74 9.95
CA ALA A 65 -2.27 39.44 8.66
C ALA A 65 -1.68 38.09 8.20
N ALA A 66 -2.53 37.08 8.04
CA ALA A 66 -2.17 35.88 7.31
C ALA A 66 -2.12 36.24 5.82
N GLU A 67 -0.93 36.54 5.30
CA GLU A 67 -0.72 36.43 3.85
C GLU A 67 -0.86 34.95 3.45
N PRO A 68 -1.32 34.65 2.22
CA PRO A 68 -1.28 33.29 1.72
C PRO A 68 0.15 32.77 1.83
N ALA A 69 0.30 31.68 2.58
CA ALA A 69 1.55 30.96 2.70
C ALA A 69 2.13 30.75 1.29
N GLY A 70 3.43 31.04 1.10
CA GLY A 70 4.09 30.83 -0.20
C GLY A 70 3.93 29.37 -0.68
N PRO A 71 4.31 29.02 -1.92
CA PRO A 71 4.30 27.62 -2.30
C PRO A 71 5.28 26.84 -1.41
N ALA A 72 4.81 25.77 -0.77
CA ALA A 72 5.68 24.83 -0.04
C ALA A 72 6.80 24.38 -0.99
N ALA A 73 8.05 24.41 -0.53
CA ALA A 73 9.17 24.01 -1.37
C ALA A 73 9.21 22.48 -1.44
N PRO A 74 9.21 21.88 -2.65
CA PRO A 74 9.21 20.43 -2.80
C PRO A 74 10.55 19.85 -2.31
N GLY A 75 10.47 18.77 -1.53
CA GLY A 75 11.62 17.97 -1.14
C GLY A 75 12.07 17.01 -2.26
N VAL A 76 13.16 16.31 -2.00
CA VAL A 76 13.65 15.18 -2.78
C VAL A 76 14.00 14.06 -1.81
N LEU A 77 13.22 12.99 -1.82
CA LEU A 77 13.47 11.77 -1.05
C LEU A 77 14.23 10.79 -1.93
N GLY A 78 15.47 10.46 -1.58
CA GLY A 78 16.21 9.38 -2.23
C GLY A 78 15.70 8.03 -1.76
N VAL A 79 15.53 7.09 -2.69
CA VAL A 79 15.18 5.70 -2.41
C VAL A 79 16.14 4.79 -3.18
N GLY A 80 16.95 4.05 -2.43
CA GLY A 80 17.99 3.21 -3.00
C GLY A 80 19.15 4.01 -3.60
N ALA A 81 19.72 3.53 -4.71
CA ALA A 81 20.98 4.04 -5.23
C ALA A 81 20.81 5.25 -6.17
N GLU A 82 19.86 5.17 -7.10
CA GLU A 82 19.74 6.15 -8.20
C GLU A 82 18.36 6.81 -8.28
N HIS A 83 17.37 6.26 -7.56
CA HIS A 83 15.98 6.67 -7.65
C HIS A 83 15.53 7.53 -6.47
N GLY A 84 14.43 8.25 -6.68
CA GLY A 84 13.86 9.14 -5.68
C GLY A 84 12.46 9.63 -6.02
N LEU A 85 11.95 10.44 -5.11
CA LEU A 85 10.70 11.15 -5.23
C LEU A 85 10.95 12.64 -5.08
N ALA A 86 10.51 13.44 -6.06
CA ALA A 86 10.40 14.88 -5.92
C ALA A 86 8.96 15.25 -5.53
N GLY A 87 8.80 16.10 -4.53
CA GLY A 87 7.49 16.51 -4.01
C GLY A 87 7.51 16.77 -2.50
N PRO A 88 6.35 17.00 -1.86
CA PRO A 88 5.02 17.01 -2.48
C PRO A 88 4.81 18.24 -3.38
N PHE A 89 4.09 18.05 -4.48
CA PHE A 89 3.53 19.13 -5.29
C PHE A 89 2.03 19.24 -5.02
N PRO A 90 1.49 20.44 -4.79
CA PRO A 90 0.05 20.60 -4.60
C PRO A 90 -0.71 20.32 -5.89
N VAL A 91 -1.78 19.53 -5.81
CA VAL A 91 -2.74 19.28 -6.89
C VAL A 91 -4.04 19.99 -6.53
N THR A 92 -4.51 20.85 -7.44
CA THR A 92 -5.75 21.61 -7.21
C THR A 92 -6.96 20.68 -7.17
N ALA A 93 -8.01 21.06 -6.44
CA ALA A 93 -9.24 20.28 -6.38
C ALA A 93 -9.87 20.05 -7.77
N ASP A 94 -9.69 20.98 -8.72
CA ASP A 94 -10.13 20.83 -10.11
C ASP A 94 -9.30 19.81 -10.90
N ALA A 95 -8.03 19.59 -10.51
CA ALA A 95 -7.11 18.65 -11.13
C ALA A 95 -7.05 17.28 -10.44
N SER A 96 -7.71 17.09 -9.29
CA SER A 96 -7.79 15.79 -8.60
C SER A 96 -8.66 14.73 -9.32
N PRO A 97 -9.83 15.04 -9.92
CA PRO A 97 -10.72 14.03 -10.54
C PRO A 97 -10.10 13.31 -11.72
N LEU A 98 -9.21 14.03 -12.37
CA LEU A 98 -8.28 13.61 -13.38
C LEU A 98 -7.42 12.39 -12.92
N ALA A 99 -6.96 12.37 -11.67
CA ALA A 99 -6.30 11.21 -11.04
C ALA A 99 -7.30 10.20 -10.45
N GLY A 100 -8.59 10.57 -10.37
CA GLY A 100 -9.65 9.75 -9.79
C GLY A 100 -9.97 10.07 -8.35
N LEU A 101 -9.41 11.16 -7.84
CA LEU A 101 -9.54 11.56 -6.45
C LEU A 101 -10.60 12.64 -6.30
N THR A 102 -11.21 12.66 -5.12
CA THR A 102 -12.13 13.72 -4.70
C THR A 102 -11.42 14.64 -3.71
N GLY A 103 -11.61 15.96 -3.85
CA GLY A 103 -10.99 16.94 -2.96
C GLY A 103 -9.54 17.28 -3.30
N PRO A 104 -8.84 18.05 -2.44
CA PRO A 104 -7.44 18.42 -2.67
C PRO A 104 -6.53 17.19 -2.64
N ALA A 105 -5.44 17.24 -3.42
CA ALA A 105 -4.47 16.16 -3.53
C ALA A 105 -3.04 16.70 -3.50
N VAL A 106 -2.09 15.79 -3.31
CA VAL A 106 -0.65 16.05 -3.48
C VAL A 106 -0.06 15.02 -4.43
N SER A 107 0.96 15.40 -5.17
CA SER A 107 1.66 14.49 -6.07
C SER A 107 3.16 14.41 -5.76
N TYR A 108 3.75 13.29 -6.15
CA TYR A 108 5.19 13.07 -6.12
C TYR A 108 5.63 12.55 -7.49
N ALA A 109 6.73 13.08 -8.00
CA ALA A 109 7.37 12.59 -9.22
C ALA A 109 8.41 11.53 -8.86
N LEU A 110 8.22 10.32 -9.36
CA LEU A 110 9.02 9.12 -9.10
C LEU A 110 9.91 8.87 -10.32
N GLY A 111 11.22 8.78 -10.10
CA GLY A 111 12.19 8.48 -11.14
C GLY A 111 13.62 8.63 -10.64
N ARG A 112 14.57 8.71 -11.57
CA ARG A 112 15.97 8.93 -11.22
C ARG A 112 16.21 10.32 -10.64
N VAL A 113 17.05 10.39 -9.61
CA VAL A 113 17.41 11.67 -8.96
C VAL A 113 18.24 12.57 -9.89
N ASP A 114 18.99 11.98 -10.82
CA ASP A 114 19.77 12.69 -11.84
C ASP A 114 18.92 13.25 -12.99
N GLY A 115 17.63 12.93 -13.04
CA GLY A 115 16.70 13.35 -14.09
C GLY A 115 16.82 12.60 -15.41
N ASN A 116 17.69 11.58 -15.49
CA ASN A 116 17.75 10.71 -16.65
C ASN A 116 16.53 9.76 -16.67
N LEU A 117 16.34 9.08 -17.80
CA LEU A 117 15.37 7.99 -17.93
C LEU A 117 16.10 6.65 -17.89
N ASP A 118 15.49 5.66 -17.23
CA ASP A 118 16.01 4.30 -17.23
C ASP A 118 15.90 3.64 -18.60
N GLN A 119 16.85 2.76 -18.89
CA GLN A 119 16.82 1.95 -20.10
C GLN A 119 15.99 0.71 -19.85
N ARG A 120 14.84 0.62 -20.53
CA ARG A 120 13.92 -0.51 -20.35
C ARG A 120 14.20 -1.65 -21.29
N GLY A 121 13.90 -2.85 -20.81
CA GLY A 121 13.97 -4.08 -21.59
C GLY A 121 12.88 -4.19 -22.66
N GLY A 122 12.88 -5.32 -23.36
CA GLY A 122 11.85 -5.66 -24.34
C GLY A 122 10.46 -5.85 -23.71
N ARG A 123 9.47 -6.12 -24.57
CA ARG A 123 8.07 -6.30 -24.19
C ARG A 123 7.91 -7.35 -23.05
N PRO A 124 6.98 -7.13 -22.09
CA PRO A 124 6.64 -8.10 -21.06
C PRO A 124 6.37 -9.50 -21.64
N ALA A 125 6.96 -10.52 -21.01
CA ALA A 125 6.73 -11.93 -21.38
C ALA A 125 5.56 -12.56 -20.60
N THR A 126 5.15 -11.99 -19.47
CA THR A 126 4.26 -12.65 -18.48
C THR A 126 2.83 -12.11 -18.47
N PRO A 127 1.85 -12.94 -18.05
CA PRO A 127 0.43 -12.59 -18.00
C PRO A 127 -0.01 -11.90 -16.69
N ASP A 128 0.86 -11.82 -15.68
CA ASP A 128 0.50 -11.18 -14.41
C ASP A 128 0.35 -9.67 -14.60
N ASP A 129 -0.90 -9.21 -14.52
CA ASP A 129 -1.31 -7.82 -14.69
C ASP A 129 -2.31 -7.42 -13.59
N ARG A 130 -2.21 -8.05 -12.40
CA ARG A 130 -3.04 -7.73 -11.21
C ARG A 130 -3.17 -6.22 -10.99
N ASP A 131 -2.06 -5.51 -11.18
CA ASP A 131 -1.94 -4.08 -10.94
C ASP A 131 -1.90 -3.22 -12.20
N GLY A 132 -2.12 -3.82 -13.39
CA GLY A 132 -2.10 -3.10 -14.67
C GLY A 132 -0.71 -2.65 -15.14
N ILE A 133 0.37 -3.01 -14.44
CA ILE A 133 1.74 -2.60 -14.74
C ILE A 133 2.17 -3.13 -16.13
N SER A 134 1.96 -4.41 -16.42
CA SER A 134 2.36 -5.02 -17.69
C SER A 134 1.69 -4.32 -18.88
N ARG A 135 0.44 -3.88 -18.71
CA ARG A 135 -0.29 -3.09 -19.71
C ARG A 135 0.18 -1.65 -19.80
N ALA A 136 0.45 -0.99 -18.67
CA ALA A 136 0.95 0.39 -18.65
C ALA A 136 2.31 0.54 -19.35
N PHE A 137 3.11 -0.52 -19.32
CA PHE A 137 4.45 -0.57 -19.89
C PHE A 137 4.54 -1.51 -21.11
N ALA A 138 3.51 -1.49 -21.97
CA ALA A 138 3.42 -2.38 -23.13
C ALA A 138 4.61 -2.26 -24.11
N THR A 139 5.29 -1.11 -24.14
CA THR A 139 6.45 -0.85 -25.02
C THR A 139 7.78 -1.31 -24.43
N GLY A 140 7.84 -1.60 -23.13
CA GLY A 140 9.04 -2.05 -22.43
C GLY A 140 8.83 -1.94 -20.93
N LEU A 141 8.98 -3.07 -20.21
CA LEU A 141 8.82 -3.11 -18.76
C LEU A 141 9.95 -2.35 -18.07
N PRO A 142 9.65 -1.63 -16.97
CA PRO A 142 10.69 -1.21 -16.05
C PRO A 142 11.38 -2.45 -15.47
N ASP A 143 12.65 -2.32 -15.12
CA ASP A 143 13.43 -3.38 -14.48
C ASP A 143 14.14 -2.87 -13.23
N GLY A 144 14.84 -3.76 -12.52
CA GLY A 144 15.69 -3.41 -11.39
C GLY A 144 15.02 -2.51 -10.33
N GLU A 145 15.63 -1.34 -10.09
CA GLU A 145 15.17 -0.36 -9.11
C GLU A 145 13.95 0.43 -9.60
N GLU A 146 13.83 0.71 -10.90
CA GLU A 146 12.65 1.36 -11.50
C GLU A 146 11.40 0.51 -11.32
N LEU A 147 11.48 -0.80 -11.60
CA LEU A 147 10.35 -1.72 -11.41
C LEU A 147 9.90 -1.75 -9.94
N ARG A 148 10.86 -1.80 -9.01
CA ARG A 148 10.58 -1.75 -7.58
C ARG A 148 9.93 -0.43 -7.18
N LEU A 149 10.38 0.69 -7.75
CA LEU A 149 9.79 2.02 -7.51
C LEU A 149 8.34 2.10 -8.01
N VAL A 150 8.04 1.56 -9.19
CA VAL A 150 6.69 1.50 -9.74
C VAL A 150 5.78 0.60 -8.89
N GLN A 151 6.24 -0.60 -8.55
CA GLN A 151 5.49 -1.53 -7.69
C GLN A 151 5.20 -0.91 -6.32
N TRP A 152 6.18 -0.25 -5.72
CA TRP A 152 6.00 0.50 -4.49
C TRP A 152 4.99 1.65 -4.65
N GLY A 153 5.07 2.41 -5.75
CA GLY A 153 4.12 3.49 -6.04
C GLY A 153 2.68 2.98 -6.15
N VAL A 154 2.47 1.82 -6.78
CA VAL A 154 1.18 1.12 -6.83
C VAL A 154 0.73 0.72 -5.43
N ALA A 155 1.60 0.12 -4.62
CA ALA A 155 1.31 -0.28 -3.25
C ALA A 155 0.91 0.92 -2.37
N VAL A 156 1.63 2.03 -2.46
CA VAL A 156 1.31 3.27 -1.73
C VAL A 156 -0.01 3.87 -2.21
N ALA A 157 -0.24 3.93 -3.53
CA ALA A 157 -1.51 4.37 -4.09
C ALA A 157 -2.67 3.50 -3.57
N ARG A 158 -2.49 2.19 -3.49
CA ARG A 158 -3.49 1.28 -2.95
C ARG A 158 -3.77 1.52 -1.46
N HIS A 159 -2.69 1.63 -0.68
CA HIS A 159 -2.75 1.79 0.77
C HIS A 159 -3.37 3.12 1.20
N LEU A 160 -3.10 4.20 0.47
CA LEU A 160 -3.57 5.56 0.77
C LEU A 160 -4.75 6.00 -0.10
N ALA A 161 -5.38 5.10 -0.85
CA ALA A 161 -6.46 5.40 -1.80
C ALA A 161 -6.09 6.52 -2.82
N GLY A 162 -4.85 6.50 -3.29
CA GLY A 162 -4.30 7.32 -4.34
C GLY A 162 -4.36 6.68 -5.73
N ALA A 163 -3.56 7.22 -6.65
CA ALA A 163 -3.38 6.70 -8.00
C ALA A 163 -1.92 6.87 -8.44
N LEU A 164 -1.49 6.07 -9.43
CA LEU A 164 -0.16 6.19 -10.03
C LEU A 164 -0.30 6.44 -11.54
N LEU A 165 0.30 7.51 -12.03
CA LEU A 165 0.38 7.79 -13.46
C LEU A 165 1.75 7.35 -13.98
N ALA A 166 1.81 6.19 -14.63
CA ALA A 166 3.04 5.66 -15.22
C ALA A 166 3.48 6.50 -16.43
N ASP A 167 4.76 6.90 -16.47
CA ASP A 167 5.37 7.74 -17.51
C ASP A 167 4.64 9.06 -17.77
N GLY A 168 3.90 9.57 -16.77
CA GLY A 168 3.03 10.72 -16.93
C GLY A 168 1.88 10.49 -17.92
N ARG A 169 1.55 9.24 -18.25
CA ARG A 169 0.64 8.87 -19.34
C ARG A 169 -0.46 7.90 -18.93
N GLN A 170 -0.09 6.73 -18.43
CA GLN A 170 -1.06 5.67 -18.14
C GLN A 170 -1.47 5.71 -16.67
N LEU A 171 -2.75 5.98 -16.41
CA LEU A 171 -3.27 6.02 -15.06
C LEU A 171 -3.57 4.60 -14.56
N LEU A 172 -2.96 4.26 -13.43
CA LEU A 172 -3.21 3.07 -12.63
C LEU A 172 -3.99 3.49 -11.38
N ARG A 173 -5.12 2.83 -11.14
CA ARG A 173 -5.95 3.02 -9.94
C ARG A 173 -6.07 1.70 -9.21
N PRO A 174 -5.11 1.37 -8.35
CA PRO A 174 -5.12 0.11 -7.62
C PRO A 174 -6.37 0.03 -6.72
N ASP A 175 -7.05 -1.11 -6.72
CA ASP A 175 -8.20 -1.31 -5.83
C ASP A 175 -7.75 -1.41 -4.36
N PRO A 176 -8.15 -0.47 -3.47
CA PRO A 176 -7.78 -0.49 -2.05
C PRO A 176 -8.31 -1.72 -1.30
N ALA A 177 -9.34 -2.38 -1.83
CA ALA A 177 -9.91 -3.60 -1.27
C ALA A 177 -9.19 -4.89 -1.75
N SER A 178 -8.27 -4.79 -2.71
CA SER A 178 -7.57 -5.98 -3.26
C SER A 178 -6.66 -6.73 -2.27
N PRO A 179 -5.99 -6.11 -1.28
CA PRO A 179 -5.19 -6.85 -0.31
C PRO A 179 -6.09 -7.63 0.65
N VAL A 180 -6.04 -8.95 0.61
CA VAL A 180 -6.80 -9.81 1.53
C VAL A 180 -5.90 -10.37 2.60
N ASP A 181 -4.74 -10.83 2.17
CA ASP A 181 -3.81 -11.60 2.95
C ASP A 181 -3.16 -10.75 4.04
N LEU A 182 -2.85 -11.41 5.15
CA LEU A 182 -2.25 -10.82 6.33
C LEU A 182 -1.25 -11.80 6.91
N SER A 183 -0.11 -11.28 7.35
CA SER A 183 0.92 -12.04 8.05
C SER A 183 1.09 -11.47 9.46
N LEU A 184 1.01 -12.32 10.48
CA LEU A 184 1.31 -11.96 11.87
C LEU A 184 2.73 -12.43 12.21
N TYR A 185 3.63 -11.50 12.45
CA TYR A 185 4.98 -11.78 12.96
C TYR A 185 4.95 -11.73 14.47
N SER A 186 5.34 -12.82 15.11
CA SER A 186 5.26 -13.05 16.55
C SER A 186 6.60 -13.45 17.20
N PRO A 187 6.88 -13.00 18.45
CA PRO A 187 7.98 -13.50 19.28
C PRO A 187 7.87 -15.00 19.59
N HIS A 188 6.65 -15.53 19.65
CA HIS A 188 6.37 -16.89 20.10
C HIS A 188 5.73 -17.75 19.01
N PRO A 189 6.08 -19.04 18.91
CA PRO A 189 5.39 -19.95 18.01
C PRO A 189 3.94 -20.14 18.49
N VAL A 190 3.02 -20.27 17.54
CA VAL A 190 1.61 -20.57 17.84
C VAL A 190 1.37 -22.06 17.62
N ALA A 191 0.76 -22.73 18.62
CA ALA A 191 0.49 -24.15 18.51
C ALA A 191 -0.57 -24.43 17.43
N THR A 192 -0.35 -25.48 16.64
CA THR A 192 -1.28 -25.89 15.56
C THR A 192 -2.69 -26.13 16.07
N GLY A 193 -2.84 -26.68 17.28
CA GLY A 193 -4.15 -26.93 17.90
C GLY A 193 -4.94 -25.65 18.19
N ASP A 194 -4.27 -24.61 18.68
CA ASP A 194 -4.89 -23.31 18.98
C ASP A 194 -5.32 -22.61 17.69
N LEU A 195 -4.45 -22.63 16.67
CA LEU A 195 -4.80 -22.14 15.34
C LEU A 195 -6.00 -22.87 14.77
N LEU A 196 -6.00 -24.21 14.80
CA LEU A 196 -7.10 -25.01 14.29
C LEU A 196 -8.41 -24.71 15.02
N ALA A 197 -8.38 -24.52 16.34
CA ALA A 197 -9.54 -24.11 17.12
C ALA A 197 -10.08 -22.74 16.68
N LEU A 198 -9.20 -21.76 16.47
CA LEU A 198 -9.57 -20.43 15.97
C LEU A 198 -10.17 -20.48 14.56
N LEU A 199 -9.57 -21.26 13.64
CA LEU A 199 -10.14 -21.45 12.31
C LEU A 199 -11.51 -22.13 12.38
N ARG A 200 -11.67 -23.17 13.21
CA ARG A 200 -12.94 -23.91 13.35
C ARG A 200 -14.07 -23.08 13.96
N ALA A 201 -13.74 -22.06 14.76
CA ALA A 201 -14.71 -21.11 15.27
C ALA A 201 -15.33 -20.25 14.14
N GLN A 202 -14.64 -20.08 13.01
CA GLN A 202 -15.13 -19.34 11.83
C GLN A 202 -15.63 -20.26 10.71
N VAL A 203 -14.93 -21.38 10.50
CA VAL A 203 -15.19 -22.34 9.42
C VAL A 203 -15.07 -23.76 9.98
N ALA A 204 -16.21 -24.39 10.27
CA ALA A 204 -16.26 -25.70 10.92
C ALA A 204 -15.52 -26.82 10.17
N THR A 205 -15.38 -26.68 8.84
CA THR A 205 -14.67 -27.63 7.96
C THR A 205 -13.15 -27.47 7.96
N ALA A 206 -12.60 -26.56 8.77
CA ALA A 206 -11.16 -26.37 8.85
C ALA A 206 -10.44 -27.62 9.36
N ASP A 207 -9.34 -27.96 8.69
CA ASP A 207 -8.52 -29.12 9.02
C ASP A 207 -7.04 -28.89 8.75
N VAL A 208 -6.20 -29.77 9.30
CA VAL A 208 -4.77 -29.82 9.00
C VAL A 208 -4.60 -30.35 7.58
N ASP A 209 -3.83 -29.66 6.76
CA ASP A 209 -3.56 -30.13 5.41
C ASP A 209 -2.49 -31.24 5.42
N PRO A 210 -2.82 -32.48 5.01
CA PRO A 210 -1.87 -33.58 4.99
C PRO A 210 -0.79 -33.41 3.90
N ALA A 211 -1.02 -32.55 2.90
CA ALA A 211 -0.05 -32.29 1.84
C ALA A 211 1.03 -31.25 2.22
N GLY A 212 0.83 -30.50 3.30
CA GLY A 212 1.80 -29.55 3.82
C GLY A 212 2.80 -30.20 4.80
N PRO A 213 3.86 -29.47 5.19
CA PRO A 213 4.70 -29.89 6.30
C PRO A 213 3.83 -30.12 7.55
N ALA A 214 4.06 -31.23 8.24
CA ALA A 214 3.18 -31.70 9.31
C ALA A 214 2.93 -30.60 10.37
N GLY A 215 1.67 -30.24 10.55
CA GLY A 215 1.23 -29.26 11.54
C GLY A 215 1.51 -27.79 11.21
N GLN A 216 2.02 -27.48 10.02
CA GLN A 216 2.40 -26.12 9.62
C GLN A 216 1.46 -25.51 8.56
N ARG A 217 0.47 -26.26 8.08
CA ARG A 217 -0.52 -25.80 7.11
C ARG A 217 -1.93 -26.24 7.51
N LEU A 218 -2.82 -25.28 7.66
CA LEU A 218 -4.25 -25.48 7.93
C LEU A 218 -5.05 -24.93 6.76
N VAL A 219 -6.14 -25.60 6.40
CA VAL A 219 -7.02 -25.17 5.30
C VAL A 219 -8.46 -25.14 5.78
N ALA A 220 -9.09 -23.98 5.65
CA ALA A 220 -10.50 -23.75 5.89
C ALA A 220 -11.21 -23.53 4.54
N ARG A 221 -12.06 -24.47 4.14
CA ARG A 221 -12.79 -24.41 2.86
C ARG A 221 -14.16 -23.80 3.07
N THR A 222 -14.44 -22.70 2.39
CA THR A 222 -15.77 -22.09 2.36
C THR A 222 -16.56 -22.64 1.18
N PRO A 223 -17.91 -22.71 1.25
CA PRO A 223 -18.70 -23.25 0.15
C PRO A 223 -18.63 -22.44 -1.16
N TYR A 224 -18.51 -21.11 -1.07
CA TYR A 224 -18.64 -20.21 -2.23
C TYR A 224 -17.44 -19.29 -2.47
N ASP A 225 -16.60 -19.05 -1.46
CA ASP A 225 -15.59 -18.00 -1.52
C ASP A 225 -14.16 -18.56 -1.68
N GLY A 226 -13.99 -19.87 -1.81
CA GLY A 226 -12.68 -20.51 -1.89
C GLY A 226 -12.18 -20.95 -0.52
N SER A 227 -10.86 -20.90 -0.29
CA SER A 227 -10.24 -21.44 0.92
C SER A 227 -9.36 -20.42 1.62
N VAL A 228 -9.35 -20.42 2.95
CA VAL A 228 -8.35 -19.71 3.75
C VAL A 228 -7.27 -20.72 4.14
N VAL A 229 -6.03 -20.41 3.79
CA VAL A 229 -4.85 -21.21 4.10
C VAL A 229 -4.06 -20.49 5.18
N VAL A 230 -3.84 -21.16 6.30
CA VAL A 230 -3.00 -20.65 7.38
C VAL A 230 -1.71 -21.45 7.43
N THR A 231 -0.58 -20.76 7.35
CA THR A 231 0.73 -21.39 7.46
C THR A 231 1.51 -20.83 8.63
N THR A 232 2.29 -21.68 9.30
CA THR A 232 3.21 -21.27 10.35
C THR A 232 4.62 -21.67 10.02
N GLU A 233 5.54 -20.73 10.16
CA GLU A 233 6.95 -20.96 9.89
C GLU A 233 7.82 -20.13 10.83
N ARG A 234 9.04 -20.61 11.06
CA ARG A 234 10.12 -19.79 11.62
C ARG A 234 10.90 -19.21 10.46
N VAL A 235 11.08 -17.90 10.42
CA VAL A 235 11.77 -17.17 9.36
C VAL A 235 13.11 -16.63 9.82
N ASP A 236 14.09 -16.65 8.91
CA ASP A 236 15.40 -16.00 9.10
C ASP A 236 15.42 -14.57 8.55
N ARG A 237 14.44 -14.21 7.72
CA ARG A 237 14.31 -12.88 7.12
C ARG A 237 12.89 -12.36 7.32
N VAL A 238 12.79 -11.14 7.81
CA VAL A 238 11.53 -10.44 8.01
C VAL A 238 11.37 -9.32 6.96
N PRO A 239 10.14 -8.89 6.66
CA PRO A 239 9.89 -7.71 5.84
C PRO A 239 10.61 -6.50 6.39
N ARG A 240 11.08 -5.63 5.50
CA ARG A 240 11.84 -4.43 5.90
C ARG A 240 11.00 -3.44 6.70
N ALA A 241 9.67 -3.45 6.53
CA ALA A 241 8.74 -2.70 7.36
C ALA A 241 8.88 -2.97 8.87
N LEU A 242 9.40 -4.15 9.25
CA LEU A 242 9.67 -4.51 10.65
C LEU A 242 11.11 -4.18 11.10
N ALA A 243 11.97 -3.68 10.22
CA ALA A 243 13.36 -3.38 10.54
C ALA A 243 13.53 -2.26 11.59
N ALA A 244 12.56 -1.34 11.66
CA ALA A 244 12.53 -0.27 12.65
C ALA A 244 11.89 -0.68 13.98
N VAL A 245 11.25 -1.85 14.04
CA VAL A 245 10.58 -2.37 15.24
C VAL A 245 11.58 -3.15 16.09
N ASP A 246 11.37 -3.23 17.41
CA ASP A 246 12.18 -4.10 18.26
C ASP A 246 11.87 -5.57 17.91
N TRP A 247 12.91 -6.39 17.70
CA TRP A 247 12.78 -7.81 17.38
C TRP A 247 11.95 -8.58 18.43
N ARG A 248 11.91 -8.10 19.68
CA ARG A 248 11.10 -8.69 20.75
C ARG A 248 9.60 -8.52 20.51
N GLU A 249 9.20 -7.54 19.71
CA GLU A 249 7.80 -7.24 19.41
C GLU A 249 7.26 -8.06 18.23
N TYR A 250 8.10 -8.54 17.30
CA TYR A 250 7.65 -9.32 16.13
C TYR A 250 8.32 -10.68 15.92
N GLY A 251 9.46 -10.97 16.55
CA GLY A 251 10.10 -12.29 16.56
C GLY A 251 10.37 -12.98 15.21
N PRO A 252 10.92 -14.20 15.24
CA PRO A 252 11.20 -14.96 14.03
C PRO A 252 10.05 -15.89 13.63
N HIS A 253 8.87 -15.83 14.24
CA HIS A 253 7.75 -16.70 13.89
C HIS A 253 6.74 -15.91 13.08
N VAL A 254 6.24 -16.49 12.00
CA VAL A 254 5.16 -15.87 11.22
C VAL A 254 4.00 -16.83 11.06
N VAL A 255 2.80 -16.28 11.21
CA VAL A 255 1.53 -16.91 10.85
C VAL A 255 1.01 -16.19 9.62
N ARG A 256 0.98 -16.84 8.46
CA ARG A 256 0.42 -16.26 7.23
C ARG A 256 -0.99 -16.76 7.04
N VAL A 257 -1.94 -15.83 6.87
CA VAL A 257 -3.35 -16.12 6.60
C VAL A 257 -3.64 -15.64 5.19
N VAL A 258 -3.74 -16.59 4.26
CA VAL A 258 -3.85 -16.35 2.82
C VAL A 258 -5.20 -16.82 2.31
N TRP A 259 -5.85 -16.01 1.50
CA TRP A 259 -7.06 -16.41 0.79
C TRP A 259 -6.73 -16.95 -0.59
N GLN A 260 -7.25 -18.15 -0.89
CA GLN A 260 -7.20 -18.77 -2.21
C GLN A 260 -8.62 -18.76 -2.81
N PRO A 261 -8.91 -17.91 -3.81
CA PRO A 261 -10.20 -17.89 -4.48
C PRO A 261 -10.47 -19.20 -5.21
N GLN A 262 -11.74 -19.46 -5.55
CA GLN A 262 -12.12 -20.62 -6.36
C GLN A 262 -11.50 -20.59 -7.76
N ASP A 263 -11.41 -19.39 -8.35
CA ASP A 263 -10.71 -19.13 -9.61
C ASP A 263 -9.48 -18.24 -9.35
N PRO A 264 -8.26 -18.80 -9.39
CA PRO A 264 -7.02 -18.03 -9.22
C PRO A 264 -6.76 -16.99 -10.32
N TYR A 265 -7.36 -17.13 -11.50
CA TYR A 265 -7.15 -16.19 -12.60
C TYR A 265 -7.71 -14.80 -12.28
N GLU A 266 -8.76 -14.72 -11.46
CA GLU A 266 -9.34 -13.46 -10.99
C GLU A 266 -8.37 -12.60 -10.17
N LEU A 267 -7.28 -13.19 -9.62
CA LEU A 267 -6.23 -12.43 -8.95
C LEU A 267 -5.23 -11.78 -9.90
N GLN A 268 -5.18 -12.23 -11.16
CA GLN A 268 -4.21 -11.80 -12.17
C GLN A 268 -4.74 -10.66 -13.05
N VAL A 269 -6.00 -10.28 -12.86
CA VAL A 269 -6.68 -9.24 -13.63
C VAL A 269 -6.97 -8.03 -12.75
N GLU A 270 -6.78 -6.85 -13.32
CA GLU A 270 -7.07 -5.57 -12.64
C GLU A 270 -8.56 -5.41 -12.29
N GLN A 271 -9.44 -5.88 -13.18
CA GLN A 271 -10.89 -5.76 -13.04
C GLN A 271 -11.52 -7.15 -12.91
N PRO A 272 -11.56 -7.72 -11.70
CA PRO A 272 -12.16 -9.03 -11.48
C PRO A 272 -13.69 -8.97 -11.60
N SER A 273 -14.32 -10.14 -11.72
CA SER A 273 -15.78 -10.22 -11.75
C SER A 273 -16.43 -9.71 -10.47
N GLY A 274 -17.68 -9.27 -10.56
CA GLY A 274 -18.46 -8.84 -9.39
C GLY A 274 -18.63 -9.95 -8.34
N LEU A 275 -18.71 -11.21 -8.76
CA LEU A 275 -18.77 -12.36 -7.85
C LEU A 275 -17.45 -12.52 -7.09
N HIS A 276 -16.31 -12.37 -7.76
CA HIS A 276 -15.00 -12.37 -7.12
C HIS A 276 -14.86 -11.21 -6.13
N ALA A 277 -15.28 -9.99 -6.51
CA ALA A 277 -15.23 -8.83 -5.61
C ALA A 277 -16.05 -9.05 -4.33
N ILE A 278 -17.24 -9.65 -4.44
CA ILE A 278 -18.09 -10.00 -3.30
C ILE A 278 -17.43 -11.08 -2.42
N ALA A 279 -16.89 -12.14 -3.02
CA ALA A 279 -16.16 -13.19 -2.30
C ALA A 279 -14.93 -12.61 -1.57
N ARG A 280 -14.16 -11.77 -2.26
CA ARG A 280 -13.00 -11.05 -1.73
C ARG A 280 -13.36 -10.20 -0.52
N ALA A 281 -14.44 -9.42 -0.59
CA ALA A 281 -14.88 -8.59 0.54
C ALA A 281 -15.23 -9.42 1.78
N ARG A 282 -15.94 -10.55 1.60
CA ARG A 282 -16.24 -11.47 2.71
C ARG A 282 -14.98 -12.11 3.30
N MET A 283 -14.07 -12.56 2.44
CA MET A 283 -12.83 -13.21 2.87
C MET A 283 -11.88 -12.23 3.54
N ARG A 284 -11.78 -10.99 3.04
CA ARG A 284 -11.03 -9.91 3.70
C ARG A 284 -11.50 -9.66 5.13
N ALA A 285 -12.80 -9.66 5.38
CA ALA A 285 -13.34 -9.56 6.74
C ALA A 285 -13.13 -10.82 7.59
N MET A 286 -13.13 -12.02 7.00
CA MET A 286 -12.83 -13.27 7.70
C MET A 286 -11.35 -13.34 8.11
N VAL A 287 -10.44 -13.06 7.19
CA VAL A 287 -8.98 -13.02 7.44
C VAL A 287 -8.65 -11.99 8.52
N ALA A 288 -9.24 -10.79 8.45
CA ALA A 288 -9.09 -9.77 9.48
C ALA A 288 -9.51 -10.27 10.87
N ARG A 289 -10.68 -10.91 11.00
CA ARG A 289 -11.15 -11.49 12.28
C ARG A 289 -10.21 -12.56 12.82
N LEU A 290 -9.70 -13.45 11.96
CA LEU A 290 -8.75 -14.48 12.36
C LEU A 290 -7.45 -13.86 12.88
N VAL A 291 -6.89 -12.90 12.16
CA VAL A 291 -5.63 -12.25 12.54
C VAL A 291 -5.77 -11.41 13.81
N LEU A 292 -6.89 -10.71 13.99
CA LEU A 292 -7.17 -9.98 15.24
C LEU A 292 -7.27 -10.94 16.44
N ALA A 293 -7.96 -12.08 16.27
CA ALA A 293 -8.05 -13.09 17.33
C ALA A 293 -6.67 -13.68 17.69
N LEU A 294 -5.81 -13.88 16.69
CA LEU A 294 -4.43 -14.32 16.90
C LEU A 294 -3.57 -13.25 17.58
N HIS A 295 -3.70 -12.00 17.15
CA HIS A 295 -2.95 -10.89 17.72
C HIS A 295 -3.33 -10.64 19.19
N VAL A 296 -4.59 -10.83 19.57
CA VAL A 296 -5.02 -10.75 20.98
C VAL A 296 -4.38 -11.84 21.85
N SER A 297 -4.19 -13.05 21.32
CA SER A 297 -3.65 -14.18 22.10
C SER A 297 -2.14 -14.22 22.17
N VAL A 298 -1.44 -13.77 21.11
CA VAL A 298 0.01 -13.95 20.97
C VAL A 298 0.78 -12.61 20.90
N GLY A 299 0.09 -11.50 20.63
CA GLY A 299 0.73 -10.23 20.29
C GLY A 299 1.37 -10.27 18.90
N GLY A 300 2.41 -9.47 18.67
CA GLY A 300 3.13 -9.44 17.39
C GLY A 300 2.84 -8.21 16.53
N MET A 301 3.39 -8.19 15.32
CA MET A 301 3.16 -7.15 14.32
C MET A 301 2.43 -7.73 13.11
N ILE A 302 1.42 -7.02 12.61
CA ILE A 302 0.65 -7.43 11.43
C ILE A 302 1.24 -6.73 10.20
N VAL A 303 1.47 -7.49 9.14
CA VAL A 303 1.95 -7.00 7.85
C VAL A 303 0.96 -7.41 6.77
N ASP A 304 0.59 -6.49 5.89
CA ASP A 304 -0.30 -6.76 4.77
C ASP A 304 0.44 -7.28 3.52
N ASP A 305 -0.33 -7.63 2.49
CA ASP A 305 0.17 -8.13 1.19
C ASP A 305 1.08 -7.11 0.47
N ASP A 306 0.94 -5.82 0.78
CA ASP A 306 1.76 -4.74 0.23
C ASP A 306 3.05 -4.49 1.03
N ALA A 307 3.34 -5.39 1.97
CA ALA A 307 4.48 -5.35 2.88
C ALA A 307 4.49 -4.10 3.78
N PHE A 308 3.33 -3.49 4.06
CA PHE A 308 3.20 -2.43 5.05
C PHE A 308 2.77 -2.99 6.40
N VAL A 309 3.21 -2.35 7.48
CA VAL A 309 2.69 -2.66 8.82
C VAL A 309 1.24 -2.19 8.89
N ALA A 310 0.33 -3.10 9.21
CA ALA A 310 -1.07 -2.79 9.45
C ALA A 310 -1.32 -2.68 10.95
N THR A 311 -1.90 -1.57 11.40
CA THR A 311 -2.34 -1.44 12.79
C THR A 311 -3.57 -2.29 13.05
N THR A 312 -3.87 -2.58 14.33
CA THR A 312 -5.12 -3.26 14.70
C THR A 312 -6.34 -2.50 14.22
N ALA A 313 -6.33 -1.16 14.28
CA ALA A 313 -7.40 -0.32 13.75
C ALA A 313 -7.58 -0.48 12.23
N ASP A 314 -6.49 -0.60 11.46
CA ASP A 314 -6.56 -0.85 10.01
C ASP A 314 -7.20 -2.19 9.70
N VAL A 315 -6.86 -3.23 10.49
CA VAL A 315 -7.41 -4.57 10.33
C VAL A 315 -8.88 -4.62 10.79
N GLU A 316 -9.25 -3.93 11.86
CA GLU A 316 -10.62 -3.80 12.34
C GLU A 316 -11.54 -3.13 11.31
N ARG A 317 -11.07 -2.08 10.62
CA ARG A 317 -11.83 -1.43 9.54
C ARG A 317 -12.30 -2.41 8.47
N ARG A 318 -11.47 -3.42 8.12
CA ARG A 318 -11.83 -4.46 7.14
C ARG A 318 -13.06 -5.28 7.56
N THR A 319 -13.33 -5.37 8.86
CA THR A 319 -14.51 -6.08 9.38
C THR A 319 -15.77 -5.22 9.35
N VAL A 320 -15.63 -3.92 9.59
CA VAL A 320 -16.75 -2.95 9.60
C VAL A 320 -17.24 -2.64 8.18
N GLU A 321 -16.32 -2.51 7.22
CA GLU A 321 -16.63 -2.26 5.80
C GLU A 321 -17.59 -3.33 5.25
N GLN A 322 -17.39 -4.60 5.60
CA GLN A 322 -18.27 -5.70 5.18
C GLN A 322 -19.69 -5.57 5.75
N GLN A 323 -19.84 -5.11 7.00
CA GLN A 323 -21.15 -4.88 7.62
C GLN A 323 -21.92 -3.74 6.92
N GLY A 324 -21.21 -2.73 6.42
CA GLY A 324 -21.78 -1.63 5.63
C GLY A 324 -22.32 -2.10 4.28
N VAL A 325 -21.57 -2.94 3.56
CA VAL A 325 -22.04 -3.54 2.30
C VAL A 325 -23.27 -4.42 2.52
N GLY A 326 -23.34 -5.17 3.61
CA GLY A 326 -24.50 -6.01 3.95
C GLY A 326 -25.80 -5.23 4.23
N ARG A 327 -25.70 -3.95 4.58
CA ARG A 327 -26.87 -3.08 4.88
C ARG A 327 -27.37 -2.28 3.67
N ALA A 328 -26.57 -2.11 2.62
CA ALA A 328 -26.95 -1.35 1.43
C ALA A 328 -27.92 -2.10 0.49
N TRP A 329 -28.18 -3.39 0.76
CA TRP A 329 -29.04 -4.27 -0.04
C TRP A 329 -30.31 -4.71 0.70
N ILE A 330 -30.75 -3.95 1.71
CA ILE A 330 -32.05 -4.13 2.40
C ILE A 330 -32.95 -2.93 2.10
#